data_AF-A0A1Q4DK05-F1
#
_entry.id   AF-A0A1Q4DK05-F1
#
_cell.length_a   1.000
_cell.length_b   1.000
_cell.length_c   1.000
_cell.angle_alpha   90.00
_cell.angle_beta   90.00
_cell.angle_gamma   90.00
#
_symmetry.space_group_name_H-M   'P 1'
#
loop_
_entity.id
_entity.type
_entity.pdbx_description
1 polymer ?
#
loop_
_entity_poly.entity_id
_entity_poly.type
_entity_poly.pdbx_seq_one_letter_code
_entity_poly.pdbx_strand_id
1 'polypeptide(L)'
;MPGIPPEAAGWPGAEYSDTVEDGVRIERNVAVPMRDGLKLLVDRYSPAGTVSATPVLVAWSPYGKHGALDWAAWEGHDVDLDALSPHTAFETPDPVFWVRHGYSVILADARGAWGSEGDVTMFGPEEAQGCYDLVEWAGVQEWSNGKVGMSGVSWYAVIQWAVAALRPPHLAAINPWEGFHDNYYEVGTHGGIPETQFGGLLGPLIAKTHGQVENVLANAMNHPFYDDYWRSKVADLGRIDVPAYVVASWSDHGLHTRGTLEGYRRIASTQKWLEVHGRKKWAHYYAPDSLARQVAFFDRFLKGETTEVEQWPPVRLEIRDRAGTGEIRDEREWPLARTAYTPLHLDAATASLRAGLSTEDGWVDYDAVEGSVSFDHRFDADTELTGPMNLRLWVEAVGAHDMDLFVGIRKVDAGGDVVPYPFFSTLDDGNVALGWLRVGRRELDEAASTPERPVYLHQRDQHLSPGEIVPVDVEIWPSGTLFRAGETLRLVVQGHDLNVYGEQVFAQRHAYTVNAGRHVLHTGGDHDSFLLVPVVPPLTGPGRDR
;
A
#
# COMPACT_ATOMS: atom_id res chain seq x y z
N MET A 1 -11.94 22.91 -1.56
CA MET A 1 -13.07 23.06 -2.49
C MET A 1 -14.35 22.72 -1.74
N PRO A 2 -15.52 23.28 -2.10
CA PRO A 2 -16.76 22.95 -1.41
C PRO A 2 -17.04 21.45 -1.45
N GLY A 3 -17.52 20.90 -0.34
CA GLY A 3 -17.96 19.52 -0.23
C GLY A 3 -19.21 19.19 -1.05
N ILE A 4 -19.44 17.89 -1.22
CA ILE A 4 -20.71 17.33 -1.67
C ILE A 4 -21.55 17.05 -0.42
N PRO A 5 -22.77 17.62 -0.29
CA PRO A 5 -23.62 17.35 0.86
C PRO A 5 -23.84 15.85 1.09
N PRO A 6 -23.58 15.31 2.29
CA PRO A 6 -23.77 13.90 2.62
C PRO A 6 -25.18 13.36 2.32
N GLU A 7 -26.20 14.22 2.40
CA GLU A 7 -27.59 13.86 2.09
C GLU A 7 -27.77 13.40 0.64
N ALA A 8 -26.98 13.94 -0.29
CA ALA A 8 -26.98 13.52 -1.69
C ALA A 8 -26.39 12.12 -1.90
N ALA A 9 -25.68 11.59 -0.89
CA ALA A 9 -25.10 10.25 -0.87
C ALA A 9 -25.84 9.30 0.09
N GLY A 10 -27.08 9.63 0.49
CA GLY A 10 -27.92 8.75 1.31
C GLY A 10 -27.57 8.75 2.80
N TRP A 11 -26.90 9.79 3.31
CA TRP A 11 -26.61 9.90 4.74
C TRP A 11 -27.90 9.86 5.59
N PRO A 12 -28.00 8.96 6.59
CA PRO A 12 -29.23 8.75 7.37
C PRO A 12 -29.51 9.85 8.41
N GLY A 13 -28.64 10.87 8.51
CA GLY A 13 -28.75 11.97 9.48
C GLY A 13 -27.91 11.77 10.74
N ALA A 14 -27.89 12.82 11.58
CA ALA A 14 -27.07 12.92 12.79
C ALA A 14 -27.82 12.53 14.08
N GLU A 15 -29.05 12.00 13.99
CA GLU A 15 -29.83 11.66 15.16
C GLU A 15 -29.18 10.52 15.95
N TYR A 16 -29.05 10.69 17.26
CA TYR A 16 -28.59 9.63 18.15
C TYR A 16 -29.64 8.54 18.28
N SER A 17 -29.21 7.29 18.21
CA SER A 17 -30.04 6.14 18.56
C SER A 17 -29.27 5.13 19.39
N ASP A 18 -30.00 4.33 20.17
CA ASP A 18 -29.46 3.28 21.03
C ASP A 18 -30.37 2.07 20.92
N THR A 19 -29.90 1.03 20.23
CA THR A 19 -30.66 -0.19 19.97
C THR A 19 -29.89 -1.41 20.44
N VAL A 20 -30.61 -2.53 20.60
CA VAL A 20 -30.01 -3.83 20.87
C VAL A 20 -30.50 -4.82 19.83
N GLU A 21 -29.57 -5.44 19.11
CA GLU A 21 -29.80 -6.41 18.05
C GLU A 21 -28.91 -7.63 18.29
N ASP A 22 -29.50 -8.82 18.41
CA ASP A 22 -28.78 -10.10 18.58
C ASP A 22 -27.66 -10.09 19.64
N GLY A 23 -27.89 -9.40 20.76
CA GLY A 23 -26.94 -9.29 21.87
C GLY A 23 -25.85 -8.22 21.69
N VAL A 24 -25.92 -7.42 20.64
CA VAL A 24 -25.07 -6.25 20.39
C VAL A 24 -25.85 -4.98 20.68
N ARG A 25 -25.33 -4.12 21.55
CA ARG A 25 -25.81 -2.74 21.72
C ARG A 25 -25.15 -1.86 20.66
N ILE A 26 -25.96 -1.09 19.94
CA ILE A 26 -25.57 -0.22 18.84
C ILE A 26 -26.00 1.20 19.21
N GLU A 27 -25.01 2.03 19.52
CA GLU A 27 -25.20 3.47 19.76
C GLU A 27 -24.76 4.22 18.51
N ARG A 28 -25.70 4.82 17.78
CA ARG A 28 -25.40 5.57 16.56
C ARG A 28 -25.22 7.05 16.83
N ASN A 29 -24.32 7.68 16.07
CA ASN A 29 -24.04 9.12 16.10
C ASN A 29 -23.72 9.63 17.52
N VAL A 30 -22.92 8.88 18.27
CA VAL A 30 -22.36 9.33 19.54
C VAL A 30 -21.48 10.55 19.25
N ALA A 31 -21.81 11.70 19.86
CA ALA A 31 -21.06 12.92 19.69
C ALA A 31 -19.80 12.92 20.56
N VAL A 32 -18.63 12.98 19.93
CA VAL A 32 -17.33 13.03 20.60
C VAL A 32 -16.77 14.45 20.53
N PRO A 33 -16.63 15.16 21.67
CA PRO A 33 -16.07 16.50 21.67
C PRO A 33 -14.56 16.46 21.45
N MET A 34 -14.08 17.20 20.44
CA MET A 34 -12.67 17.35 20.11
C MET A 34 -12.03 18.47 20.92
N ARG A 35 -10.69 18.50 20.96
CA ARG A 35 -9.94 19.54 21.69
C ARG A 35 -10.19 20.97 21.20
N ASP A 36 -10.59 21.12 19.95
CA ASP A 36 -10.86 22.40 19.29
C ASP A 36 -12.34 22.82 19.35
N GLY A 37 -13.18 22.03 20.04
CA GLY A 37 -14.60 22.29 20.23
C GLY A 37 -15.50 21.72 19.14
N LEU A 38 -14.95 21.15 18.06
CA LEU A 38 -15.72 20.42 17.06
C LEU A 38 -16.27 19.10 17.63
N LYS A 39 -17.30 18.57 16.99
CA LYS A 39 -17.86 17.26 17.32
C LYS A 39 -17.65 16.28 16.18
N LEU A 40 -17.10 15.12 16.50
CA LEU A 40 -17.16 13.96 15.63
C LEU A 40 -18.40 13.14 15.94
N LEU A 41 -18.95 12.48 14.93
CA LEU A 41 -20.00 11.49 15.09
C LEU A 41 -19.43 10.10 14.87
N VAL A 42 -19.64 9.23 15.85
CA VAL A 42 -19.19 7.83 15.78
C VAL A 42 -20.33 6.88 16.07
N ASP A 43 -20.25 5.68 15.52
CA ASP A 43 -21.10 4.57 15.92
C ASP A 43 -20.30 3.65 16.84
N ARG A 44 -20.92 3.26 17.95
CA ARG A 44 -20.35 2.32 18.91
C ARG A 44 -21.16 1.04 18.92
N TYR A 45 -20.46 -0.07 18.74
CA TYR A 45 -20.98 -1.42 18.88
C TYR A 45 -20.35 -2.04 20.12
N SER A 46 -21.15 -2.61 21.00
CA SER A 46 -20.67 -3.18 22.26
C SER A 46 -21.55 -4.34 22.73
N PRO A 47 -21.07 -5.22 23.64
CA PRO A 47 -21.90 -6.26 24.21
C PRO A 47 -23.13 -5.69 24.92
N ALA A 48 -24.31 -6.27 24.70
CA ALA A 48 -25.52 -5.86 25.40
C ALA A 48 -25.53 -6.33 26.87
N GLY A 49 -26.17 -5.54 27.75
CA GLY A 49 -26.30 -5.85 29.18
C GLY A 49 -25.14 -5.33 30.04
N THR A 50 -25.07 -5.79 31.29
CA THR A 50 -23.99 -5.41 32.21
C THR A 50 -22.77 -6.28 31.94
N VAL A 51 -21.73 -5.69 31.36
CA VAL A 51 -20.44 -6.33 31.12
C VAL A 51 -19.32 -5.59 31.83
N SER A 52 -18.21 -6.28 32.08
CA SER A 52 -16.96 -5.63 32.47
C SER A 52 -16.52 -4.66 31.38
N ALA A 53 -15.73 -3.65 31.76
CA ALA A 53 -15.09 -2.76 30.82
C ALA A 53 -14.35 -3.55 29.71
N THR A 54 -14.58 -3.19 28.45
CA THR A 54 -14.08 -3.89 27.26
C THR A 54 -12.89 -3.16 26.64
N PRO A 55 -11.95 -3.86 26.00
CA PRO A 55 -11.04 -3.24 25.04
C PRO A 55 -11.81 -2.60 23.88
N VAL A 56 -11.23 -1.57 23.25
CA VAL A 56 -11.87 -0.82 22.17
C VAL A 56 -11.08 -0.96 20.88
N LEU A 57 -11.76 -1.25 19.77
CA LEU A 57 -11.21 -1.12 18.42
C LEU A 57 -11.78 0.12 17.74
N VAL A 58 -10.92 0.93 17.14
CA VAL A 58 -11.28 2.14 16.38
C VAL A 58 -10.97 1.93 14.90
N ALA A 59 -11.95 2.24 14.06
CA ALA A 59 -11.79 2.38 12.62
C ALA A 59 -12.18 3.81 12.21
N TRP A 60 -11.26 4.50 11.53
CA TRP A 60 -11.39 5.90 11.12
C TRP A 60 -11.21 6.06 9.61
N SER A 61 -12.20 6.67 8.92
CA SER A 61 -12.05 7.09 7.52
C SER A 61 -13.06 8.19 7.15
N PRO A 62 -12.86 8.86 6.00
CA PRO A 62 -13.86 9.76 5.41
C PRO A 62 -14.92 9.04 4.55
N TYR A 63 -14.94 7.70 4.49
CA TYR A 63 -15.80 6.95 3.56
C TYR A 63 -17.24 6.77 4.02
N GLY A 64 -17.52 7.04 5.30
CA GLY A 64 -18.85 6.97 5.87
C GLY A 64 -19.07 5.68 6.64
N LYS A 65 -19.35 5.80 7.94
CA LYS A 65 -19.53 4.67 8.86
C LYS A 65 -20.80 3.85 8.64
N HIS A 66 -21.72 4.31 7.79
CA HIS A 66 -23.01 3.65 7.53
C HIS A 66 -23.05 2.84 6.21
N GLY A 67 -21.90 2.40 5.69
CA GLY A 67 -21.86 1.53 4.50
C GLY A 67 -22.30 2.24 3.22
N ALA A 68 -21.93 3.50 3.03
CA ALA A 68 -22.26 4.26 1.82
C ALA A 68 -21.55 3.75 0.56
N LEU A 69 -20.47 2.98 0.73
CA LEU A 69 -19.77 2.30 -0.35
C LEU A 69 -20.27 0.86 -0.45
N ASP A 70 -20.93 0.56 -1.57
CA ASP A 70 -21.42 -0.77 -1.90
C ASP A 70 -20.27 -1.65 -2.43
N TRP A 71 -20.17 -2.89 -1.94
CA TRP A 71 -19.24 -3.90 -2.44
C TRP A 71 -19.42 -4.18 -3.94
N ALA A 72 -20.62 -3.96 -4.50
CA ALA A 72 -20.89 -4.08 -5.93
C ALA A 72 -20.08 -3.09 -6.79
N ALA A 73 -19.58 -1.99 -6.21
CA ALA A 73 -18.68 -1.06 -6.90
C ALA A 73 -17.25 -1.62 -7.09
N TRP A 74 -16.94 -2.75 -6.43
CA TRP A 74 -15.61 -3.35 -6.35
C TRP A 74 -15.62 -4.77 -6.92
N GLU A 75 -16.08 -4.93 -8.16
CA GLU A 75 -16.11 -6.24 -8.84
C GLU A 75 -14.75 -6.94 -8.73
N GLY A 76 -14.77 -8.23 -8.39
CA GLY A 76 -13.56 -9.02 -8.15
C GLY A 76 -12.99 -8.90 -6.74
N HIS A 77 -13.70 -8.31 -5.77
CA HIS A 77 -13.24 -8.22 -4.37
C HIS A 77 -13.10 -9.58 -3.66
N ASP A 78 -13.81 -10.62 -4.11
CA ASP A 78 -13.79 -12.01 -3.60
C ASP A 78 -14.05 -12.18 -2.10
N VAL A 79 -14.70 -11.20 -1.47
CA VAL A 79 -15.13 -11.29 -0.06
C VAL A 79 -16.39 -12.13 0.04
N ASP A 80 -16.42 -13.06 0.98
CA ASP A 80 -17.66 -13.76 1.37
C ASP A 80 -18.57 -12.80 2.14
N LEU A 81 -19.44 -12.10 1.42
CA LEU A 81 -20.36 -11.12 2.01
C LEU A 81 -21.40 -11.77 2.92
N ASP A 82 -21.73 -13.04 2.73
CA ASP A 82 -22.66 -13.78 3.60
C ASP A 82 -22.04 -14.06 4.98
N ALA A 83 -20.71 -14.04 5.08
CA ALA A 83 -19.98 -14.17 6.35
C ALA A 83 -19.88 -12.84 7.12
N LEU A 84 -20.15 -11.70 6.48
CA LEU A 84 -20.12 -10.39 7.13
C LEU A 84 -21.47 -10.04 7.76
N SER A 85 -21.42 -9.35 8.90
CA SER A 85 -22.61 -8.77 9.49
C SER A 85 -23.14 -7.61 8.64
N PRO A 86 -24.45 -7.31 8.70
CA PRO A 86 -25.05 -6.19 7.96
C PRO A 86 -24.54 -4.81 8.45
N HIS A 87 -23.74 -4.77 9.51
CA HIS A 87 -23.15 -3.57 10.09
C HIS A 87 -21.70 -3.35 9.65
N THR A 88 -21.15 -4.21 8.78
CA THR A 88 -19.79 -4.09 8.27
C THR A 88 -19.74 -3.13 7.09
N ALA A 89 -19.34 -1.88 7.36
CA ALA A 89 -19.01 -0.94 6.31
C ALA A 89 -17.76 -1.40 5.53
N PHE A 90 -17.63 -0.92 4.29
CA PHE A 90 -16.48 -1.22 3.44
C PHE A 90 -15.16 -0.95 4.18
N GLU A 91 -14.24 -1.94 4.14
CA GLU A 91 -12.91 -1.91 4.77
C GLU A 91 -12.84 -1.88 6.30
N THR A 92 -13.97 -1.90 7.02
CA THR A 92 -13.96 -1.84 8.49
C THR A 92 -13.81 -3.23 9.12
N PRO A 93 -13.25 -3.32 10.34
CA PRO A 93 -13.47 -4.51 11.17
C PRO A 93 -14.98 -4.75 11.36
N ASP A 94 -15.44 -5.99 11.15
CA ASP A 94 -16.85 -6.34 11.34
C ASP A 94 -17.25 -6.12 12.82
N PRO A 95 -18.11 -5.14 13.12
CA PRO A 95 -18.38 -4.77 14.50
C PRO A 95 -19.07 -5.90 15.29
N VAL A 96 -19.92 -6.70 14.65
CA VAL A 96 -20.62 -7.80 15.33
C VAL A 96 -19.66 -8.95 15.61
N PHE A 97 -18.77 -9.26 14.68
CA PHE A 97 -17.70 -10.26 14.90
C PHE A 97 -16.87 -9.90 16.14
N TRP A 98 -16.39 -8.66 16.23
CA TRP A 98 -15.52 -8.23 17.32
C TRP A 98 -16.27 -8.10 18.66
N VAL A 99 -17.52 -7.66 18.65
CA VAL A 99 -18.36 -7.65 19.87
C VAL A 99 -18.55 -9.08 20.42
N ARG A 100 -18.71 -10.08 19.55
CA ARG A 100 -18.77 -11.49 19.97
C ARG A 100 -17.46 -12.00 20.57
N HIS A 101 -16.33 -11.36 20.24
CA HIS A 101 -15.03 -11.59 20.86
C HIS A 101 -14.79 -10.70 22.09
N GLY A 102 -15.78 -9.97 22.60
CA GLY A 102 -15.67 -9.19 23.84
C GLY A 102 -15.02 -7.81 23.67
N TYR A 103 -15.07 -7.23 22.47
CA TYR A 103 -14.63 -5.86 22.19
C TYR A 103 -15.79 -4.88 22.13
N SER A 104 -15.53 -3.61 22.42
CA SER A 104 -16.31 -2.51 21.84
C SER A 104 -15.65 -2.07 20.53
N VAL A 105 -16.44 -1.75 19.51
CA VAL A 105 -15.96 -1.25 18.22
C VAL A 105 -16.53 0.14 17.97
N ILE A 106 -15.67 1.07 17.56
CA ILE A 106 -16.02 2.41 17.14
C ILE A 106 -15.76 2.55 15.64
N LEU A 107 -16.80 2.85 14.88
CA LEU A 107 -16.69 3.29 13.50
C LEU A 107 -16.88 4.80 13.47
N ALA A 108 -15.87 5.53 13.01
CA ALA A 108 -15.86 6.99 13.04
C ALA A 108 -15.94 7.59 11.63
N ASP A 109 -16.85 8.55 11.47
CA ASP A 109 -16.75 9.51 10.37
C ASP A 109 -15.61 10.48 10.70
N ALA A 110 -14.58 10.51 9.85
CA ALA A 110 -13.43 11.38 10.03
C ALA A 110 -13.82 12.86 10.18
N ARG A 111 -12.91 13.67 10.72
CA ARG A 111 -13.10 15.13 10.85
C ARG A 111 -13.58 15.75 9.53
N GLY A 112 -14.67 16.52 9.62
CA GLY A 112 -15.34 17.14 8.48
C GLY A 112 -16.10 16.18 7.56
N ALA A 113 -15.93 14.87 7.66
CA ALA A 113 -16.59 13.93 6.79
C ALA A 113 -18.01 13.60 7.30
N TRP A 114 -18.94 13.44 6.38
CA TRP A 114 -20.33 13.07 6.66
C TRP A 114 -20.98 14.00 7.70
N GLY A 115 -21.39 13.44 8.84
CA GLY A 115 -22.03 14.22 9.91
C GLY A 115 -21.04 14.84 10.91
N SER A 116 -19.75 14.53 10.81
CA SER A 116 -18.72 15.11 11.68
C SER A 116 -18.40 16.54 11.27
N GLU A 117 -18.25 17.43 12.25
CA GLU A 117 -17.95 18.84 12.00
C GLU A 117 -16.51 19.05 11.51
N GLY A 118 -16.28 20.13 10.76
CA GLY A 118 -14.95 20.55 10.28
C GLY A 118 -14.79 20.43 8.76
N ASP A 119 -13.52 20.41 8.32
CA ASP A 119 -13.12 20.26 6.93
C ASP A 119 -12.35 18.94 6.74
N VAL A 120 -12.49 18.32 5.57
CA VAL A 120 -11.79 17.08 5.20
C VAL A 120 -10.43 17.41 4.59
N THR A 121 -9.37 17.03 5.29
CA THR A 121 -7.98 17.03 4.80
C THR A 121 -7.55 15.62 4.47
N MET A 122 -6.91 15.39 3.33
CA MET A 122 -6.42 14.07 2.93
C MET A 122 -5.08 13.79 3.61
N PHE A 123 -5.06 12.89 4.61
CA PHE A 123 -3.85 12.46 5.32
C PHE A 123 -3.06 13.62 5.97
N GLY A 124 -3.78 14.69 6.33
CA GLY A 124 -3.20 15.88 6.95
C GLY A 124 -2.97 15.70 8.46
N PRO A 125 -2.14 16.55 9.07
CA PRO A 125 -1.92 16.54 10.52
C PRO A 125 -3.22 16.80 11.30
N GLU A 126 -4.16 17.56 10.74
CA GLU A 126 -5.49 17.79 11.31
C GLU A 126 -6.30 16.51 11.47
N GLU A 127 -6.20 15.60 10.51
CA GLU A 127 -6.89 14.30 10.53
C GLU A 127 -6.30 13.39 11.60
N ALA A 128 -4.96 13.26 11.61
CA ALA A 128 -4.24 12.50 12.63
C ALA A 128 -4.53 13.01 14.04
N GLN A 129 -4.64 14.34 14.21
CA GLN A 129 -4.95 14.95 15.50
C GLN A 129 -6.39 14.66 15.95
N GLY A 130 -7.36 14.66 15.03
CA GLY A 130 -8.73 14.28 15.35
C GLY A 130 -8.85 12.81 15.76
N CYS A 131 -8.11 11.93 15.07
CA CYS A 131 -8.11 10.50 15.42
C CYS A 131 -7.39 10.22 16.75
N TYR A 132 -6.31 10.97 17.07
CA TYR A 132 -5.72 10.98 18.41
C TYR A 132 -6.76 11.31 19.49
N ASP A 133 -7.58 12.34 19.28
CA ASP A 133 -8.60 12.75 20.25
C ASP A 133 -9.66 11.69 20.46
N LEU A 134 -10.08 11.01 19.38
CA LEU A 134 -11.00 9.88 19.48
C LEU A 134 -10.41 8.72 20.27
N VAL A 135 -9.14 8.37 20.03
CA VAL A 135 -8.45 7.31 20.77
C VAL A 135 -8.40 7.62 22.27
N GLU A 136 -8.02 8.86 22.63
CA GLU A 136 -7.97 9.26 24.04
C GLU A 136 -9.36 9.31 24.68
N TRP A 137 -10.37 9.81 23.96
CA TRP A 137 -11.74 9.79 24.43
C TRP A 137 -12.23 8.35 24.67
N ALA A 138 -11.98 7.44 23.73
CA ALA A 138 -12.38 6.05 23.83
C ALA A 138 -11.69 5.32 25.00
N GLY A 139 -10.45 5.69 25.30
CA GLY A 139 -9.67 5.11 26.39
C GLY A 139 -10.21 5.44 27.80
N VAL A 140 -10.92 6.55 27.98
CA VAL A 140 -11.33 7.03 29.32
C VAL A 140 -12.80 6.78 29.67
N GLN A 141 -13.58 6.17 28.78
CA GLN A 141 -14.99 5.92 29.05
C GLN A 141 -15.19 4.83 30.12
N GLU A 142 -16.27 4.89 30.89
CA GLU A 142 -16.55 3.92 31.97
C GLU A 142 -16.67 2.46 31.48
N TRP A 143 -17.04 2.28 30.21
CA TRP A 143 -17.15 0.99 29.55
C TRP A 143 -15.86 0.51 28.88
N SER A 144 -14.80 1.32 28.90
CA SER A 144 -13.49 1.02 28.31
C SER A 144 -12.53 0.50 29.36
N ASN A 145 -11.74 -0.52 29.02
CA ASN A 145 -10.68 -1.03 29.90
C ASN A 145 -9.40 -0.18 29.85
N GLY A 146 -9.41 0.94 29.12
CA GLY A 146 -8.25 1.81 28.93
C GLY A 146 -7.31 1.40 27.80
N LYS A 147 -7.61 0.34 27.04
CA LYS A 147 -6.80 -0.14 25.91
C LYS A 147 -7.57 0.02 24.61
N VAL A 148 -7.03 0.85 23.72
CA VAL A 148 -7.55 1.08 22.38
C VAL A 148 -6.60 0.47 21.35
N GLY A 149 -7.14 -0.29 20.41
CA GLY A 149 -6.45 -0.69 19.19
C GLY A 149 -7.09 -0.07 17.95
N MET A 150 -6.33 -0.06 16.86
CA MET A 150 -6.84 0.37 15.55
C MET A 150 -6.71 -0.77 14.55
N SER A 151 -7.76 -0.96 13.73
CA SER A 151 -7.80 -1.97 12.66
C SER A 151 -8.61 -1.45 11.48
N GLY A 152 -8.31 -1.97 10.30
CA GLY A 152 -9.00 -1.67 9.06
C GLY A 152 -8.03 -1.62 7.88
N VAL A 153 -8.59 -1.51 6.69
CA VAL A 153 -7.87 -1.61 5.42
C VAL A 153 -7.70 -0.25 4.74
N SER A 154 -6.66 -0.06 3.92
CA SER A 154 -6.51 1.13 3.06
C SER A 154 -6.45 2.43 3.87
N TRP A 155 -7.39 3.37 3.71
CA TRP A 155 -7.39 4.62 4.48
C TRP A 155 -7.40 4.38 5.99
N TYR A 156 -8.16 3.36 6.43
CA TYR A 156 -8.20 2.92 7.83
C TYR A 156 -6.86 2.38 8.32
N ALA A 157 -5.98 1.92 7.42
CA ALA A 157 -4.60 1.53 7.72
C ALA A 157 -3.64 2.73 7.64
N VAL A 158 -3.74 3.59 6.62
CA VAL A 158 -2.88 4.77 6.43
C VAL A 158 -2.91 5.68 7.66
N ILE A 159 -4.10 5.96 8.19
CA ILE A 159 -4.26 6.85 9.35
C ILE A 159 -3.59 6.31 10.63
N GLN A 160 -3.43 4.98 10.76
CA GLN A 160 -2.81 4.37 11.93
C GLN A 160 -1.34 4.79 12.06
N TRP A 161 -0.62 4.95 10.96
CA TRP A 161 0.76 5.42 10.98
C TRP A 161 0.88 6.83 11.57
N ALA A 162 0.05 7.75 11.08
CA ALA A 162 0.07 9.13 11.53
C ALA A 162 -0.36 9.25 13.01
N VAL A 163 -1.42 8.56 13.41
CA VAL A 163 -1.93 8.60 14.78
C VAL A 163 -0.97 7.97 15.76
N ALA A 164 -0.42 6.79 15.44
CA ALA A 164 0.52 6.12 16.34
C ALA A 164 1.81 6.93 16.53
N ALA A 165 2.26 7.69 15.53
CA ALA A 165 3.42 8.57 15.66
C ALA A 165 3.17 9.73 16.65
N LEU A 166 1.91 10.13 16.87
CA LEU A 166 1.53 11.10 17.89
C LEU A 166 1.59 10.51 19.32
N ARG A 167 1.66 9.18 19.46
CA ARG A 167 1.69 8.42 20.72
C ARG A 167 0.53 8.74 21.69
N PRO A 168 -0.75 8.49 21.30
CA PRO A 168 -1.86 8.59 22.23
C PRO A 168 -1.65 7.62 23.40
N PRO A 169 -1.69 8.09 24.67
CA PRO A 169 -1.52 7.24 25.85
C PRO A 169 -2.37 5.96 25.91
N HIS A 170 -3.59 6.00 25.35
CA HIS A 170 -4.50 4.84 25.37
C HIS A 170 -4.36 3.91 24.14
N LEU A 171 -3.59 4.32 23.12
CA LEU A 171 -3.29 3.46 21.97
C LEU A 171 -2.33 2.35 22.41
N ALA A 172 -2.79 1.11 22.35
CA ALA A 172 -2.05 -0.04 22.85
C ALA A 172 -1.64 -1.04 21.76
N ALA A 173 -2.23 -0.97 20.57
CA ALA A 173 -1.83 -1.78 19.42
C ALA A 173 -2.39 -1.22 18.10
N ILE A 174 -1.70 -1.47 16.99
CA ILE A 174 -2.18 -1.15 15.64
C ILE A 174 -2.14 -2.39 14.74
N ASN A 175 -3.11 -2.51 13.83
CA ASN A 175 -3.12 -3.47 12.74
C ASN A 175 -3.30 -2.75 11.39
N PRO A 176 -2.23 -2.14 10.83
CA PRO A 176 -2.27 -1.54 9.50
C PRO A 176 -2.32 -2.66 8.46
N TRP A 177 -3.49 -2.83 7.84
CA TRP A 177 -3.73 -3.81 6.79
C TRP A 177 -3.72 -3.13 5.42
N GLU A 178 -2.60 -3.24 4.72
CA GLU A 178 -2.35 -2.61 3.41
C GLU A 178 -2.65 -1.10 3.46
N GLY A 179 -1.71 -0.32 3.98
CA GLY A 179 -1.79 1.14 4.10
C GLY A 179 -0.44 1.79 3.84
N PHE A 180 -0.39 2.64 2.83
CA PHE A 180 0.78 3.44 2.49
C PHE A 180 1.10 4.48 3.60
N HIS A 181 2.29 5.09 3.60
CA HIS A 181 2.66 6.11 4.61
C HIS A 181 3.21 7.41 4.03
N ASP A 182 3.63 7.42 2.76
CA ASP A 182 4.09 8.62 2.06
C ASP A 182 3.33 8.80 0.74
N ASN A 183 2.36 9.70 0.76
CA ASN A 183 1.46 9.94 -0.36
C ASN A 183 2.21 10.33 -1.65
N TYR A 184 3.33 11.05 -1.57
CA TYR A 184 4.04 11.49 -2.78
C TYR A 184 4.67 10.33 -3.54
N TYR A 185 5.34 9.42 -2.84
CA TYR A 185 6.08 8.32 -3.48
C TYR A 185 5.20 7.13 -3.86
N GLU A 186 4.00 7.04 -3.29
CA GLU A 186 3.24 5.78 -3.27
C GLU A 186 1.89 5.89 -3.98
N VAL A 187 1.29 7.09 -4.07
CA VAL A 187 -0.04 7.27 -4.68
C VAL A 187 -0.13 8.53 -5.53
N GLY A 188 0.25 9.69 -5.00
CA GLY A 188 0.17 10.97 -5.71
C GLY A 188 1.10 11.02 -6.92
N THR A 189 2.25 10.35 -6.84
CA THR A 189 3.16 10.14 -7.97
C THR A 189 3.79 8.75 -7.88
N HIS A 190 4.28 8.25 -9.02
CA HIS A 190 5.17 7.10 -9.08
C HIS A 190 6.46 7.51 -9.79
N GLY A 191 7.59 7.48 -9.08
CA GLY A 191 8.88 7.92 -9.64
C GLY A 191 8.88 9.39 -10.10
N GLY A 192 8.03 10.23 -9.53
CA GLY A 192 7.83 11.63 -9.95
C GLY A 192 6.90 11.82 -11.15
N ILE A 193 6.27 10.75 -11.65
CA ILE A 193 5.21 10.80 -12.67
C ILE A 193 3.86 10.94 -11.95
N PRO A 194 3.04 11.97 -12.22
CA PRO A 194 1.75 12.14 -11.55
C PRO A 194 0.79 10.98 -11.84
N GLU A 195 0.17 10.43 -10.79
CA GLU A 195 -0.96 9.50 -10.91
C GLU A 195 -2.24 10.31 -11.20
N THR A 196 -3.09 9.82 -12.10
CA THR A 196 -4.17 10.61 -12.71
C THR A 196 -5.54 9.94 -12.67
N GLN A 197 -5.65 8.68 -12.23
CA GLN A 197 -6.91 7.93 -12.23
C GLN A 197 -7.38 7.60 -10.83
N PHE A 198 -6.60 6.88 -10.02
CA PHE A 198 -7.00 6.53 -8.66
C PHE A 198 -7.27 7.77 -7.81
N GLY A 199 -6.37 8.77 -7.84
CA GLY A 199 -6.57 10.03 -7.13
C GLY A 199 -7.79 10.81 -7.62
N GLY A 200 -8.10 10.72 -8.92
CA GLY A 200 -9.29 11.30 -9.54
C GLY A 200 -10.59 10.65 -9.06
N LEU A 201 -10.59 9.34 -8.85
CA LEU A 201 -11.73 8.58 -8.31
C LEU A 201 -11.87 8.74 -6.79
N LEU A 202 -10.75 8.88 -6.06
CA LEU A 202 -10.75 9.03 -4.61
C LEU A 202 -11.36 10.36 -4.15
N GLY A 203 -11.09 11.46 -4.86
CA GLY A 203 -11.59 12.79 -4.50
C GLY A 203 -13.12 12.82 -4.26
N PRO A 204 -13.96 12.39 -5.23
CA PRO A 204 -15.41 12.31 -5.05
C PRO A 204 -15.88 11.40 -3.90
N LEU A 205 -15.13 10.35 -3.55
CA LEU A 205 -15.45 9.44 -2.45
C LEU A 205 -15.31 10.13 -1.10
N ILE A 206 -14.23 10.89 -0.89
CA ILE A 206 -13.96 11.58 0.38
C ILE A 206 -14.66 12.95 0.50
N ALA A 207 -15.28 13.42 -0.58
CA ALA A 207 -15.90 14.73 -0.65
C ALA A 207 -17.28 14.82 0.03
N LYS A 208 -17.75 13.80 0.76
CA LYS A 208 -19.04 13.86 1.47
C LYS A 208 -18.88 14.67 2.75
N THR A 209 -19.22 15.95 2.70
CA THR A 209 -18.99 16.91 3.78
C THR A 209 -19.88 18.14 3.65
N HIS A 210 -20.29 18.72 4.78
CA HIS A 210 -20.93 20.04 4.83
C HIS A 210 -19.93 21.20 4.76
N GLY A 211 -18.63 20.93 4.94
CA GLY A 211 -17.54 21.91 4.93
C GLY A 211 -16.77 21.96 3.61
N GLN A 212 -15.47 22.16 3.72
CA GLN A 212 -14.52 22.05 2.62
C GLN A 212 -13.87 20.67 2.59
N VAL A 213 -13.49 20.24 1.39
CA VAL A 213 -12.62 19.09 1.16
C VAL A 213 -11.39 19.51 0.37
N GLU A 214 -10.26 18.86 0.67
CA GLU A 214 -9.04 18.98 -0.10
C GLU A 214 -9.25 18.54 -1.56
N ASN A 215 -8.75 19.32 -2.53
CA ASN A 215 -8.83 18.96 -3.95
C ASN A 215 -7.61 18.12 -4.33
N VAL A 216 -7.77 16.79 -4.27
CA VAL A 216 -6.71 15.80 -4.49
C VAL A 216 -5.96 16.04 -5.80
N LEU A 217 -6.67 16.10 -6.93
CA LEU A 217 -6.03 16.22 -8.25
C LEU A 217 -5.40 17.60 -8.45
N ALA A 218 -6.08 18.68 -8.04
CA ALA A 218 -5.51 20.02 -8.19
C ALA A 218 -4.25 20.21 -7.33
N ASN A 219 -4.24 19.66 -6.11
CA ASN A 219 -3.05 19.72 -5.26
C ASN A 219 -1.90 18.88 -5.82
N ALA A 220 -2.18 17.68 -6.37
CA ALA A 220 -1.16 16.89 -7.05
C ALA A 220 -0.52 17.65 -8.22
N MET A 221 -1.31 18.41 -9.00
CA MET A 221 -0.80 19.25 -10.08
C MET A 221 -0.05 20.50 -9.59
N ASN A 222 -0.51 21.13 -8.50
CA ASN A 222 0.10 22.34 -7.95
C ASN A 222 1.38 22.06 -7.15
N HIS A 223 1.57 20.82 -6.70
CA HIS A 223 2.73 20.36 -5.96
C HIS A 223 3.45 19.21 -6.70
N PRO A 224 4.05 19.46 -7.88
CA PRO A 224 4.67 18.40 -8.69
C PRO A 224 6.00 17.87 -8.11
N PHE A 225 6.56 18.55 -7.11
CA PHE A 225 7.81 18.19 -6.43
C PHE A 225 7.52 17.71 -5.01
N TYR A 226 8.46 16.98 -4.40
CA TYR A 226 8.38 16.63 -2.98
C TYR A 226 8.71 17.86 -2.10
N ASP A 227 7.69 18.67 -1.85
CA ASP A 227 7.76 19.93 -1.12
C ASP A 227 7.10 19.85 0.28
N ASP A 228 6.90 21.00 0.93
CA ASP A 228 6.36 21.06 2.29
C ASP A 228 4.91 20.57 2.38
N TYR A 229 4.14 20.66 1.29
CA TYR A 229 2.79 20.15 1.25
C TYR A 229 2.78 18.62 1.42
N TRP A 230 3.61 17.91 0.65
CA TRP A 230 3.73 16.46 0.78
C TRP A 230 4.36 16.04 2.09
N ARG A 231 5.44 16.72 2.51
CA ARG A 231 6.10 16.43 3.79
C ARG A 231 5.18 16.59 4.99
N SER A 232 4.21 17.50 4.94
CA SER A 232 3.24 17.69 6.03
C SER A 232 2.34 16.48 6.29
N LYS A 233 2.24 15.56 5.32
CA LYS A 233 1.38 14.37 5.35
C LYS A 233 2.14 13.09 5.70
N VAL A 234 3.44 13.18 6.00
CA VAL A 234 4.29 12.03 6.32
C VAL A 234 4.52 11.95 7.82
N ALA A 235 4.17 10.80 8.41
CA ALA A 235 4.38 10.55 9.82
C ALA A 235 5.86 10.28 10.15
N ASP A 236 6.31 10.73 11.33
CA ASP A 236 7.60 10.28 11.89
C ASP A 236 7.45 8.86 12.45
N LEU A 237 7.61 7.88 11.57
CA LEU A 237 7.44 6.45 11.87
C LEU A 237 8.35 5.97 13.01
N GLY A 238 9.52 6.59 13.21
CA GLY A 238 10.45 6.25 14.28
C GLY A 238 9.90 6.51 15.69
N ARG A 239 8.77 7.22 15.80
CA ARG A 239 8.05 7.43 17.07
C ARG A 239 7.08 6.33 17.42
N ILE A 240 6.76 5.44 16.48
CA ILE A 240 5.77 4.38 16.67
C ILE A 240 6.42 3.22 17.43
N ASP A 241 6.08 3.09 18.71
CA ASP A 241 6.61 2.10 19.64
C ASP A 241 5.56 1.10 20.16
N VAL A 242 4.28 1.31 19.84
CA VAL A 242 3.20 0.38 20.17
C VAL A 242 3.31 -0.94 19.39
N PRO A 243 2.82 -2.06 19.93
CA PRO A 243 2.69 -3.32 19.21
C PRO A 243 2.01 -3.14 17.84
N ALA A 244 2.57 -3.75 16.80
CA ALA A 244 2.09 -3.59 15.43
C ALA A 244 2.02 -4.93 14.69
N TYR A 245 0.83 -5.29 14.20
CA TYR A 245 0.67 -6.37 13.24
C TYR A 245 0.44 -5.76 11.85
N VAL A 246 1.46 -5.79 11.00
CA VAL A 246 1.45 -5.11 9.70
C VAL A 246 1.20 -6.15 8.62
N VAL A 247 0.22 -5.92 7.75
CA VAL A 247 -0.07 -6.82 6.63
C VAL A 247 0.09 -6.08 5.32
N ALA A 248 1.04 -6.50 4.49
CA ALA A 248 1.23 -5.98 3.13
C ALA A 248 0.78 -7.03 2.09
N SER A 249 0.72 -6.61 0.83
CA SER A 249 0.40 -7.49 -0.28
C SER A 249 1.37 -7.29 -1.43
N TRP A 250 1.70 -8.36 -2.15
CA TRP A 250 2.38 -8.29 -3.45
C TRP A 250 1.45 -7.84 -4.58
N SER A 251 0.14 -7.78 -4.29
CA SER A 251 -0.92 -7.54 -5.26
C SER A 251 -1.41 -6.09 -5.27
N ASP A 252 -0.74 -5.18 -4.58
CA ASP A 252 -1.18 -3.79 -4.43
C ASP A 252 -0.10 -2.79 -4.87
N HIS A 253 0.65 -3.15 -5.92
CA HIS A 253 1.63 -2.24 -6.55
C HIS A 253 0.89 -1.05 -7.18
N GLY A 254 1.50 0.13 -7.10
CA GLY A 254 0.83 1.39 -7.44
C GLY A 254 -0.02 1.99 -6.33
N LEU A 255 -0.07 1.35 -5.15
CA LEU A 255 -0.83 1.83 -4.00
C LEU A 255 -0.13 1.50 -2.67
N HIS A 256 -0.53 0.44 -1.94
CA HIS A 256 -0.05 0.25 -0.56
C HIS A 256 1.21 -0.59 -0.39
N THR A 257 1.63 -1.36 -1.40
CA THR A 257 2.71 -2.37 -1.24
C THR A 257 3.98 -1.75 -0.67
N ARG A 258 4.50 -0.71 -1.34
CA ARG A 258 5.76 -0.06 -0.95
C ARG A 258 5.65 0.56 0.45
N GLY A 259 4.59 1.35 0.67
CA GLY A 259 4.44 2.09 1.91
C GLY A 259 4.19 1.23 3.13
N THR A 260 3.48 0.11 2.99
CA THR A 260 3.24 -0.81 4.10
C THR A 260 4.53 -1.51 4.54
N LEU A 261 5.34 -1.96 3.58
CA LEU A 261 6.64 -2.60 3.83
C LEU A 261 7.63 -1.62 4.46
N GLU A 262 7.66 -0.37 3.97
CA GLU A 262 8.50 0.68 4.55
C GLU A 262 8.02 1.11 5.94
N GLY A 263 6.70 1.12 6.18
CA GLY A 263 6.08 1.28 7.48
C GLY A 263 6.66 0.30 8.50
N TYR A 264 6.52 -1.00 8.24
CA TYR A 264 7.11 -2.05 9.09
C TYR A 264 8.61 -1.86 9.33
N ARG A 265 9.37 -1.54 8.28
CA ARG A 265 10.83 -1.37 8.36
C ARG A 265 11.22 -0.22 9.29
N ARG A 266 10.48 0.90 9.26
CA ARG A 266 10.87 2.16 9.91
C ARG A 266 10.27 2.36 11.31
N ILE A 267 9.20 1.67 11.69
CA ILE A 267 8.68 1.79 13.05
C ILE A 267 9.68 1.30 14.10
N ALA A 268 9.72 2.00 15.24
CA ALA A 268 10.61 1.69 16.37
C ALA A 268 10.08 0.57 17.27
N SER A 269 8.82 0.15 17.08
CA SER A 269 8.22 -0.95 17.83
C SER A 269 9.08 -2.20 17.78
N THR A 270 9.37 -2.75 18.96
CA THR A 270 10.08 -4.03 19.12
C THR A 270 9.11 -5.22 19.11
N GLN A 271 7.81 -4.96 19.22
CA GLN A 271 6.74 -5.94 19.15
C GLN A 271 6.00 -5.75 17.82
N LYS A 272 6.69 -6.09 16.72
CA LYS A 272 6.16 -5.94 15.37
C LYS A 272 6.23 -7.23 14.57
N TRP A 273 5.18 -7.48 13.81
CA TRP A 273 5.05 -8.64 12.92
C TRP A 273 4.67 -8.16 11.53
N LEU A 274 5.27 -8.75 10.51
CA LEU A 274 4.93 -8.52 9.10
C LEU A 274 4.33 -9.79 8.51
N GLU A 275 3.15 -9.67 7.93
CA GLU A 275 2.62 -10.67 7.00
C GLU A 275 2.58 -10.08 5.59
N VAL A 276 2.98 -10.85 4.57
CA VAL A 276 2.84 -10.44 3.17
C VAL A 276 2.22 -11.55 2.34
N HIS A 277 1.14 -11.26 1.64
CA HIS A 277 0.40 -12.22 0.81
C HIS A 277 0.37 -11.80 -0.67
N GLY A 278 0.09 -12.74 -1.57
CA GLY A 278 -0.18 -12.51 -2.99
C GLY A 278 -1.65 -12.78 -3.32
N ARG A 279 -2.54 -12.25 -2.50
CA ARG A 279 -4.01 -12.47 -2.55
C ARG A 279 -4.73 -11.13 -2.66
N LYS A 280 -6.03 -11.18 -2.96
CA LYS A 280 -6.89 -10.00 -3.00
C LYS A 280 -7.06 -9.41 -1.61
N LYS A 281 -6.96 -8.09 -1.52
CA LYS A 281 -6.85 -7.31 -0.28
C LYS A 281 -7.96 -7.60 0.72
N TRP A 282 -9.20 -7.36 0.32
CA TRP A 282 -10.35 -7.49 1.22
C TRP A 282 -10.71 -8.94 1.50
N ALA A 283 -10.63 -9.81 0.49
CA ALA A 283 -10.80 -11.25 0.69
C ALA A 283 -9.81 -11.79 1.73
N HIS A 284 -8.55 -11.33 1.71
CA HIS A 284 -7.55 -11.72 2.70
C HIS A 284 -7.84 -11.14 4.08
N TYR A 285 -8.27 -9.87 4.20
CA TYR A 285 -8.63 -9.26 5.49
C TYR A 285 -9.73 -10.02 6.23
N TYR A 286 -10.79 -10.42 5.51
CA TYR A 286 -11.95 -11.12 6.09
C TYR A 286 -11.82 -12.65 6.07
N ALA A 287 -10.72 -13.21 5.57
CA ALA A 287 -10.51 -14.65 5.59
C ALA A 287 -10.53 -15.19 7.04
N PRO A 288 -11.13 -16.37 7.30
CA PRO A 288 -11.20 -16.92 8.66
C PRO A 288 -9.85 -17.01 9.39
N ASP A 289 -8.79 -17.43 8.70
CA ASP A 289 -7.45 -17.52 9.28
C ASP A 289 -6.86 -16.13 9.59
N SER A 290 -7.15 -15.14 8.74
CA SER A 290 -6.76 -13.74 8.97
C SER A 290 -7.46 -13.13 10.17
N LEU A 291 -8.78 -13.34 10.28
CA LEU A 291 -9.57 -12.91 11.43
C LEU A 291 -9.08 -13.57 12.73
N ALA A 292 -8.75 -14.86 12.70
CA ALA A 292 -8.19 -15.56 13.85
C ALA A 292 -6.86 -14.94 14.31
N ARG A 293 -5.98 -14.60 13.36
CA ARG A 293 -4.71 -13.90 13.66
C ARG A 293 -4.95 -12.51 14.24
N GLN A 294 -5.86 -11.73 13.66
CA GLN A 294 -6.23 -10.42 14.22
C GLN A 294 -6.72 -10.55 15.67
N VAL A 295 -7.59 -11.52 15.96
CA VAL A 295 -8.11 -11.77 17.31
C VAL A 295 -6.97 -12.13 18.26
N ALA A 296 -6.10 -13.07 17.90
CA ALA A 296 -4.96 -13.45 18.73
C ALA A 296 -4.03 -12.28 19.05
N PHE A 297 -3.81 -11.39 18.08
CA PHE A 297 -3.03 -10.17 18.25
C PHE A 297 -3.69 -9.21 19.23
N PHE A 298 -4.96 -8.87 19.03
CA PHE A 298 -5.65 -7.92 19.91
C PHE A 298 -5.95 -8.50 21.29
N ASP A 299 -6.18 -9.81 21.43
CA ASP A 299 -6.36 -10.46 22.74
C ASP A 299 -5.09 -10.33 23.56
N ARG A 300 -3.92 -10.49 22.93
CA ARG A 300 -2.63 -10.31 23.59
C ARG A 300 -2.46 -8.89 24.14
N PHE A 301 -2.71 -7.88 23.32
CA PHE A 301 -2.31 -6.50 23.63
C PHE A 301 -3.39 -5.64 24.28
N LEU A 302 -4.66 -5.96 24.04
CA LEU A 302 -5.79 -5.19 24.57
C LEU A 302 -6.47 -5.88 25.76
N LYS A 303 -6.36 -7.21 25.89
CA LYS A 303 -6.87 -7.97 27.04
C LYS A 303 -5.77 -8.50 27.96
N GLY A 304 -4.53 -8.57 27.48
CA GLY A 304 -3.41 -9.12 28.26
C GLY A 304 -3.42 -10.65 28.32
N GLU A 305 -4.19 -11.31 27.47
CA GLU A 305 -4.28 -12.76 27.40
C GLU A 305 -2.97 -13.38 26.88
N THR A 306 -2.76 -14.66 27.14
CA THR A 306 -1.64 -15.40 26.54
C THR A 306 -2.14 -16.02 25.24
N THR A 307 -1.56 -15.62 24.12
CA THR A 307 -1.89 -16.12 22.77
C THR A 307 -0.63 -16.60 22.06
N GLU A 308 -0.81 -17.23 20.91
CA GLU A 308 0.27 -17.74 20.05
C GLU A 308 1.14 -16.63 19.42
N VAL A 309 0.77 -15.36 19.55
CA VAL A 309 1.51 -14.21 18.97
C VAL A 309 2.95 -14.17 19.45
N GLU A 310 3.22 -14.60 20.69
CA GLU A 310 4.58 -14.68 21.23
C GLU A 310 5.48 -15.69 20.50
N GLN A 311 4.87 -16.60 19.73
CA GLN A 311 5.53 -17.64 18.95
C GLN A 311 5.54 -17.32 17.46
N TRP A 312 4.84 -16.25 17.03
CA TRP A 312 4.84 -15.87 15.63
C TRP A 312 6.25 -15.48 15.15
N PRO A 313 6.62 -15.86 13.92
CA PRO A 313 7.83 -15.34 13.30
C PRO A 313 7.69 -13.82 13.10
N PRO A 314 8.76 -13.03 13.22
CA PRO A 314 8.71 -11.60 12.95
C PRO A 314 8.20 -11.24 11.55
N VAL A 315 8.44 -12.13 10.58
CA VAL A 315 8.05 -11.96 9.18
C VAL A 315 7.46 -13.26 8.65
N ARG A 316 6.35 -13.19 7.90
CA ARG A 316 5.69 -14.31 7.21
C ARG A 316 5.34 -13.86 5.80
N LEU A 317 5.85 -14.54 4.77
CA LEU A 317 5.71 -14.11 3.37
C LEU A 317 5.14 -15.23 2.51
N GLU A 318 4.25 -14.89 1.58
CA GLU A 318 3.93 -15.75 0.45
C GLU A 318 4.98 -15.63 -0.65
N ILE A 319 5.55 -16.76 -1.07
CA ILE A 319 6.36 -16.86 -2.28
C ILE A 319 5.44 -17.34 -3.41
N ARG A 320 5.03 -16.41 -4.28
CA ARG A 320 4.03 -16.69 -5.32
C ARG A 320 4.62 -17.59 -6.41
N ASP A 321 3.89 -18.61 -6.84
CA ASP A 321 4.22 -19.39 -8.05
C ASP A 321 3.27 -19.00 -9.21
N ARG A 322 1.97 -18.95 -8.90
CA ARG A 322 0.86 -18.59 -9.79
C ARG A 322 -0.20 -17.80 -8.99
N ALA A 323 -1.18 -17.20 -9.65
CA ALA A 323 -2.36 -16.66 -8.96
C ALA A 323 -3.00 -17.73 -8.05
N GLY A 324 -3.28 -17.37 -6.79
CA GLY A 324 -3.86 -18.27 -5.80
C GLY A 324 -2.94 -19.41 -5.30
N THR A 325 -1.69 -19.49 -5.78
CA THR A 325 -0.76 -20.58 -5.44
C THR A 325 0.60 -20.03 -5.04
N GLY A 326 1.05 -20.38 -3.83
CA GLY A 326 2.35 -19.98 -3.30
C GLY A 326 2.71 -20.74 -2.04
N GLU A 327 3.98 -20.67 -1.66
CA GLU A 327 4.47 -21.19 -0.39
C GLU A 327 4.42 -20.08 0.66
N ILE A 328 3.82 -20.33 1.82
CA ILE A 328 3.94 -19.43 2.97
C ILE A 328 5.21 -19.81 3.72
N ARG A 329 6.11 -18.84 3.91
CA ARG A 329 7.38 -19.05 4.60
C ARG A 329 7.60 -18.03 5.70
N ASP A 330 8.08 -18.54 6.84
CA ASP A 330 8.44 -17.77 8.01
C ASP A 330 9.89 -17.28 7.92
N GLU A 331 10.13 -16.04 8.36
CA GLU A 331 11.39 -15.32 8.25
C GLU A 331 11.67 -14.49 9.51
N ARG A 332 12.92 -14.11 9.71
CA ARG A 332 13.35 -13.37 10.91
C ARG A 332 13.37 -11.86 10.74
N GLU A 333 13.47 -11.39 9.50
CA GLU A 333 13.68 -9.98 9.19
C GLU A 333 13.21 -9.67 7.78
N TRP A 334 12.89 -8.38 7.55
CA TRP A 334 12.58 -7.82 6.25
C TRP A 334 13.35 -6.51 6.07
N PRO A 335 14.06 -6.30 4.95
CA PRO A 335 14.34 -7.25 3.86
C PRO A 335 15.08 -8.50 4.33
N LEU A 336 15.06 -9.59 3.55
CA LEU A 336 15.72 -10.85 3.95
C LEU A 336 17.24 -10.68 3.91
N ALA A 337 17.96 -10.86 5.03
CA ALA A 337 19.41 -10.63 5.04
C ALA A 337 20.23 -11.59 4.16
N ARG A 338 19.66 -12.77 3.84
CA ARG A 338 20.33 -13.74 2.96
C ARG A 338 20.14 -13.46 1.47
N THR A 339 19.41 -12.41 1.10
CA THR A 339 19.21 -12.06 -0.31
C THR A 339 20.54 -11.77 -0.98
N ALA A 340 20.79 -12.45 -2.10
CA ALA A 340 21.93 -12.25 -2.97
C ALA A 340 21.50 -11.42 -4.18
N TYR A 341 21.71 -10.10 -4.08
CA TYR A 341 21.46 -9.19 -5.20
C TYR A 341 22.40 -9.48 -6.36
N THR A 342 21.83 -9.93 -7.48
CA THR A 342 22.57 -10.45 -8.63
C THR A 342 22.25 -9.60 -9.86
N PRO A 343 23.25 -8.98 -10.52
CA PRO A 343 23.00 -8.19 -11.72
C PRO A 343 22.82 -9.08 -12.96
N LEU A 344 21.71 -8.86 -13.67
CA LEU A 344 21.48 -9.39 -15.01
C LEU A 344 21.59 -8.23 -16.00
N HIS A 345 22.66 -8.21 -16.79
CA HIS A 345 22.93 -7.13 -17.73
C HIS A 345 22.04 -7.24 -18.96
N LEU A 346 21.54 -6.11 -19.44
CA LEU A 346 20.75 -6.03 -20.65
C LEU A 346 21.66 -6.18 -21.87
N ASP A 347 21.18 -6.89 -22.88
CA ASP A 347 21.86 -7.05 -24.16
C ASP A 347 20.87 -6.71 -25.28
N ALA A 348 21.04 -5.52 -25.87
CA ALA A 348 20.16 -5.01 -26.91
C ALA A 348 20.20 -5.83 -28.21
N ALA A 349 21.33 -6.46 -28.53
CA ALA A 349 21.48 -7.24 -29.76
C ALA A 349 20.67 -8.54 -29.73
N THR A 350 20.50 -9.12 -28.53
CA THR A 350 19.81 -10.40 -28.33
C THR A 350 18.47 -10.29 -27.61
N ALA A 351 18.09 -9.08 -27.16
CA ALA A 351 16.93 -8.83 -26.31
C ALA A 351 16.89 -9.74 -25.07
N SER A 352 18.04 -9.88 -24.41
CA SER A 352 18.21 -10.79 -23.28
C SER A 352 18.77 -10.11 -22.03
N LEU A 353 18.50 -10.74 -20.89
CA LEU A 353 19.09 -10.45 -19.59
C LEU A 353 20.11 -11.55 -19.27
N ARG A 354 21.39 -11.19 -19.17
CA ARG A 354 22.50 -12.16 -19.08
C ARG A 354 23.42 -11.91 -17.90
N ALA A 355 24.10 -12.98 -17.48
CA ALA A 355 25.19 -12.84 -16.52
C ALA A 355 26.38 -12.14 -17.20
N GLY A 356 26.80 -11.01 -16.64
CA GLY A 356 27.94 -10.23 -17.10
C GLY A 356 27.66 -9.30 -18.29
N LEU A 357 28.39 -8.17 -18.29
CA LEU A 357 28.29 -7.12 -19.29
C LEU A 357 28.82 -7.56 -20.67
N SER A 358 28.21 -7.05 -21.74
CA SER A 358 28.75 -7.17 -23.10
C SER A 358 29.92 -6.22 -23.30
N THR A 359 30.99 -6.67 -23.94
CA THR A 359 32.10 -5.78 -24.34
C THR A 359 31.78 -4.96 -25.57
N GLU A 360 30.76 -5.34 -26.33
CA GLU A 360 30.28 -4.60 -27.50
C GLU A 360 29.21 -3.60 -27.07
N ASP A 361 29.34 -2.35 -27.52
CA ASP A 361 28.29 -1.34 -27.38
C ASP A 361 27.07 -1.74 -28.23
N GLY A 362 25.88 -1.53 -27.68
CA GLY A 362 24.61 -1.76 -28.36
C GLY A 362 23.52 -0.85 -27.80
N TRP A 363 22.46 -0.67 -28.56
CA TRP A 363 21.30 0.08 -28.11
C TRP A 363 20.04 -0.51 -28.71
N VAL A 364 18.91 -0.25 -28.04
CA VAL A 364 17.58 -0.48 -28.58
C VAL A 364 16.73 0.74 -28.33
N ASP A 365 15.83 1.05 -29.25
CA ASP A 365 14.97 2.22 -29.14
C ASP A 365 13.51 1.90 -29.46
N TYR A 366 12.63 2.67 -28.84
CA TYR A 366 11.17 2.52 -28.99
C TYR A 366 10.49 3.88 -29.07
N ASP A 367 9.29 3.89 -29.64
CA ASP A 367 8.44 5.07 -29.63
C ASP A 367 8.07 5.43 -28.18
N ALA A 368 8.32 6.66 -27.76
CA ALA A 368 8.18 7.06 -26.36
C ALA A 368 6.72 7.05 -25.87
N VAL A 369 5.72 7.03 -26.75
CA VAL A 369 4.30 7.13 -26.37
C VAL A 369 3.60 5.79 -26.49
N GLU A 370 3.89 5.01 -27.53
CA GLU A 370 3.18 3.75 -27.83
C GLU A 370 4.10 2.52 -27.82
N GLY A 371 5.42 2.73 -27.76
CA GLY A 371 6.41 1.68 -27.91
C GLY A 371 6.79 0.98 -26.61
N SER A 372 7.31 -0.23 -26.76
CA SER A 372 7.88 -1.03 -25.67
C SER A 372 9.08 -1.84 -26.18
N VAL A 373 9.97 -2.19 -25.25
CA VAL A 373 11.04 -3.18 -25.43
C VAL A 373 11.01 -4.16 -24.28
N SER A 374 11.53 -5.37 -24.51
CA SER A 374 11.60 -6.39 -23.49
C SER A 374 12.89 -7.19 -23.54
N PHE A 375 13.34 -7.65 -22.37
CA PHE A 375 14.55 -8.46 -22.21
C PHE A 375 14.24 -9.68 -21.36
N ASP A 376 14.63 -10.86 -21.84
CA ASP A 376 14.27 -12.12 -21.20
C ASP A 376 15.46 -12.78 -20.50
N HIS A 377 15.23 -13.33 -19.31
CA HIS A 377 16.10 -14.26 -18.61
C HIS A 377 15.37 -15.59 -18.36
N ARG A 378 15.82 -16.67 -19.00
CA ARG A 378 15.29 -18.00 -18.74
C ARG A 378 16.07 -18.69 -17.62
N PHE A 379 15.38 -19.22 -16.62
CA PHE A 379 16.02 -19.90 -15.50
C PHE A 379 16.27 -21.38 -15.81
N ASP A 380 17.49 -21.84 -15.53
CA ASP A 380 17.86 -23.25 -15.67
C ASP A 380 17.50 -24.10 -14.42
N ALA A 381 17.15 -23.44 -13.32
CA ALA A 381 16.78 -24.06 -12.05
C ALA A 381 15.71 -23.23 -11.33
N ASP A 382 14.94 -23.87 -10.44
CA ASP A 382 13.99 -23.17 -9.56
C ASP A 382 14.72 -22.06 -8.79
N THR A 383 14.30 -20.82 -9.02
CA THR A 383 14.93 -19.61 -8.51
C THR A 383 13.88 -18.72 -7.88
N GLU A 384 14.06 -18.41 -6.61
CA GLU A 384 13.21 -17.46 -5.90
C GLU A 384 13.79 -16.04 -6.00
N LEU A 385 12.93 -15.09 -6.37
CA LEU A 385 13.21 -13.67 -6.26
C LEU A 385 12.26 -13.06 -5.22
N THR A 386 12.81 -12.60 -4.09
CA THR A 386 12.03 -11.96 -3.02
C THR A 386 12.74 -10.73 -2.47
N GLY A 387 12.16 -9.55 -2.70
CA GLY A 387 12.71 -8.26 -2.30
C GLY A 387 12.45 -7.16 -3.35
N PRO A 388 12.95 -5.93 -3.11
CA PRO A 388 13.01 -4.89 -4.14
C PRO A 388 13.95 -5.27 -5.28
N MET A 389 13.74 -4.69 -6.45
CA MET A 389 14.65 -4.74 -7.58
C MET A 389 15.05 -3.32 -7.97
N ASN A 390 16.24 -3.17 -8.55
CA ASN A 390 16.67 -1.92 -9.17
C ASN A 390 17.00 -2.19 -10.64
N LEU A 391 16.45 -1.39 -11.55
CA LEU A 391 16.85 -1.39 -12.95
C LEU A 391 17.74 -0.19 -13.24
N ARG A 392 19.03 -0.43 -13.43
CA ARG A 392 19.97 0.56 -13.96
C ARG A 392 19.87 0.60 -15.49
N LEU A 393 19.66 1.78 -16.05
CA LEU A 393 19.64 2.04 -17.48
C LEU A 393 20.54 3.22 -17.82
N TRP A 394 21.20 3.13 -18.97
CA TRP A 394 21.76 4.28 -19.68
C TRP A 394 20.77 4.71 -20.75
N VAL A 395 20.21 5.92 -20.58
CA VAL A 395 19.06 6.37 -21.37
C VAL A 395 19.37 7.66 -22.13
N GLU A 396 18.73 7.78 -23.29
CA GLU A 396 18.76 8.98 -24.12
C GLU A 396 17.34 9.26 -24.65
N ALA A 397 16.97 10.54 -24.66
CA ALA A 397 15.72 11.04 -25.23
C ALA A 397 15.96 11.66 -26.61
N VAL A 398 15.38 11.08 -27.66
CA VAL A 398 15.48 11.59 -29.03
C VAL A 398 14.18 12.29 -29.40
N GLY A 399 14.23 13.61 -29.56
CA GLY A 399 13.05 14.42 -29.89
C GLY A 399 12.25 14.93 -28.67
N ALA A 400 12.78 14.71 -27.46
CA ALA A 400 12.28 15.24 -26.19
C ALA A 400 13.45 15.72 -25.32
N HIS A 401 13.14 16.34 -24.18
CA HIS A 401 14.12 16.81 -23.18
C HIS A 401 13.91 16.14 -21.82
N ASP A 402 13.02 15.16 -21.75
CA ASP A 402 12.72 14.36 -20.57
C ASP A 402 12.07 13.02 -21.02
N MET A 403 11.93 12.07 -20.09
CA MET A 403 11.42 10.72 -20.31
C MET A 403 10.65 10.26 -19.08
N ASP A 404 9.46 9.70 -19.28
CA ASP A 404 8.76 8.85 -18.32
C ASP A 404 9.00 7.40 -18.68
N LEU A 405 9.66 6.67 -17.78
CA LEU A 405 9.94 5.26 -17.91
C LEU A 405 8.94 4.44 -17.09
N PHE A 406 8.30 3.48 -17.74
CA PHE A 406 7.41 2.52 -17.12
C PHE A 406 8.03 1.14 -17.25
N VAL A 407 8.25 0.50 -16.10
CA VAL A 407 8.98 -0.75 -15.99
C VAL A 407 8.08 -1.81 -15.38
N GLY A 408 8.12 -3.02 -15.92
CA GLY A 408 7.48 -4.15 -15.28
C GLY A 408 8.25 -5.44 -15.43
N ILE A 409 8.05 -6.29 -14.44
CA ILE A 409 8.57 -7.66 -14.41
C ILE A 409 7.41 -8.60 -14.65
N ARG A 410 7.52 -9.45 -15.68
CA ARG A 410 6.55 -10.50 -15.96
C ARG A 410 7.19 -11.86 -15.77
N LYS A 411 6.38 -12.81 -15.32
CA LYS A 411 6.72 -14.23 -15.37
C LYS A 411 6.10 -14.82 -16.61
N VAL A 412 6.90 -15.52 -17.41
CA VAL A 412 6.46 -16.25 -18.60
C VAL A 412 6.71 -17.73 -18.34
N ASP A 413 5.69 -18.55 -18.50
CA ASP A 413 5.81 -19.97 -18.25
C ASP A 413 6.60 -20.71 -19.35
N ALA A 414 6.82 -22.01 -19.17
CA ALA A 414 7.56 -22.83 -20.13
C ALA A 414 6.85 -22.98 -21.50
N GLY A 415 5.54 -22.68 -21.57
CA GLY A 415 4.75 -22.65 -22.80
C GLY A 415 4.87 -21.32 -23.56
N GLY A 416 5.38 -20.28 -22.91
CA GLY A 416 5.52 -18.94 -23.48
C GLY A 416 4.40 -17.98 -23.10
N ASP A 417 3.49 -18.40 -22.21
CA ASP A 417 2.36 -17.58 -21.76
C ASP A 417 2.74 -16.73 -20.54
N VAL A 418 2.25 -15.48 -20.51
CA VAL A 418 2.42 -14.62 -19.34
C VAL A 418 1.57 -15.16 -18.20
N VAL A 419 2.19 -15.32 -17.04
CA VAL A 419 1.54 -15.74 -15.81
C VAL A 419 0.94 -14.52 -15.11
N PRO A 420 -0.38 -14.44 -14.96
CA PRO A 420 -1.01 -13.31 -14.29
C PRO A 420 -1.04 -13.49 -12.75
N TYR A 421 -1.14 -12.36 -12.05
CA TYR A 421 -1.27 -12.29 -10.59
C TYR A 421 -2.39 -11.34 -10.19
N PRO A 422 -2.93 -11.46 -8.96
CA PRO A 422 -3.82 -10.44 -8.43
C PRO A 422 -3.11 -9.08 -8.37
N PHE A 423 -3.82 -8.01 -8.72
CA PHE A 423 -3.30 -6.65 -8.87
C PHE A 423 -4.34 -5.60 -8.48
N PHE A 424 -3.86 -4.50 -7.89
CA PHE A 424 -4.66 -3.36 -7.42
C PHE A 424 -5.95 -3.79 -6.70
N SER A 425 -5.79 -4.73 -5.75
CA SER A 425 -6.84 -5.30 -4.90
C SER A 425 -7.89 -6.21 -5.56
N THR A 426 -8.35 -5.94 -6.78
CA THR A 426 -9.49 -6.65 -7.42
C THR A 426 -9.19 -7.30 -8.76
N LEU A 427 -8.12 -6.88 -9.44
CA LEU A 427 -7.79 -7.29 -10.79
C LEU A 427 -6.96 -8.57 -10.77
N ASP A 428 -7.02 -9.35 -11.85
CA ASP A 428 -6.40 -10.67 -11.94
C ASP A 428 -5.42 -10.80 -13.13
N ASP A 429 -5.01 -9.68 -13.74
CA ASP A 429 -4.10 -9.62 -14.90
C ASP A 429 -2.77 -8.89 -14.58
N GLY A 430 -2.37 -8.94 -13.32
CA GLY A 430 -1.19 -8.28 -12.76
C GLY A 430 0.15 -8.80 -13.22
N ASN A 431 1.17 -7.95 -13.06
CA ASN A 431 2.58 -8.29 -13.27
C ASN A 431 3.21 -8.82 -11.97
N VAL A 432 4.47 -9.29 -12.05
CA VAL A 432 5.26 -9.69 -10.86
C VAL A 432 5.61 -8.47 -10.02
N ALA A 433 6.10 -7.41 -10.67
CA ALA A 433 6.49 -6.15 -10.05
C ALA A 433 6.43 -5.01 -11.06
N LEU A 434 6.34 -3.78 -10.55
CA LEU A 434 6.26 -2.56 -11.34
C LEU A 434 7.24 -1.50 -10.80
N GLY A 435 7.71 -0.63 -11.69
CA GLY A 435 8.57 0.50 -11.37
C GLY A 435 8.35 1.66 -12.32
N TRP A 436 8.67 2.87 -11.86
CA TRP A 436 8.44 4.11 -12.59
C TRP A 436 9.57 5.10 -12.32
N LEU A 437 9.89 5.91 -13.32
CA LEU A 437 10.75 7.06 -13.13
C LEU A 437 10.49 8.12 -14.21
N ARG A 438 10.27 9.36 -13.78
CA ARG A 438 10.53 10.53 -14.63
C ARG A 438 12.04 10.82 -14.61
N VAL A 439 12.73 10.68 -15.73
CA VAL A 439 14.20 10.79 -15.81
C VAL A 439 14.69 12.18 -15.40
N GLY A 440 13.94 13.25 -15.67
CA GLY A 440 14.19 14.58 -15.16
C GLY A 440 14.19 14.66 -13.63
N ARG A 441 13.59 13.69 -12.94
CA ARG A 441 13.54 13.56 -11.48
C ARG A 441 14.58 12.59 -10.89
N ARG A 442 15.58 12.17 -11.67
CA ARG A 442 16.59 11.14 -11.30
C ARG A 442 17.58 11.51 -10.17
N GLU A 443 17.45 12.67 -9.54
CA GLU A 443 18.37 13.07 -8.48
C GLU A 443 18.19 12.19 -7.23
N LEU A 444 19.20 11.40 -6.90
CA LEU A 444 19.16 10.49 -5.75
C LEU A 444 19.32 11.23 -4.41
N ASP A 445 18.60 10.77 -3.40
CA ASP A 445 19.00 10.90 -2.01
C ASP A 445 20.03 9.81 -1.71
N GLU A 446 21.30 10.16 -1.82
CA GLU A 446 22.43 9.25 -1.60
C GLU A 446 22.44 8.62 -0.18
N ALA A 447 21.88 9.31 0.81
CA ALA A 447 21.86 8.82 2.19
C ALA A 447 20.72 7.81 2.43
N ALA A 448 19.61 7.97 1.72
CA ALA A 448 18.46 7.07 1.82
C ALA A 448 18.52 5.88 0.84
N SER A 449 19.30 6.02 -0.23
CA SER A 449 19.43 5.02 -1.30
C SER A 449 20.28 3.82 -0.88
N THR A 450 19.92 2.67 -1.45
CA THR A 450 20.67 1.42 -1.40
C THR A 450 20.79 0.87 -2.82
N PRO A 451 21.78 0.01 -3.15
CA PRO A 451 21.93 -0.53 -4.51
C PRO A 451 20.65 -1.14 -5.10
N GLU A 452 19.84 -1.79 -4.26
CA GLU A 452 18.58 -2.45 -4.61
C GLU A 452 17.34 -1.56 -4.56
N ARG A 453 17.42 -0.40 -3.88
CA ARG A 453 16.30 0.51 -3.68
C ARG A 453 16.80 1.95 -3.77
N PRO A 454 16.79 2.55 -4.98
CA PRO A 454 17.09 3.96 -5.13
C PRO A 454 15.98 4.80 -4.48
N VAL A 455 16.35 5.93 -3.90
CA VAL A 455 15.44 6.94 -3.35
C VAL A 455 15.81 8.26 -3.99
N TYR A 456 14.82 9.00 -4.50
CA TYR A 456 15.06 10.26 -5.21
C TYR A 456 14.65 11.44 -4.36
N LEU A 457 15.26 12.60 -4.55
CA LEU A 457 14.86 13.82 -3.85
C LEU A 457 13.57 14.42 -4.39
N HIS A 458 13.32 14.28 -5.70
CA HIS A 458 12.16 14.87 -6.40
C HIS A 458 11.98 16.39 -6.18
N GLN A 459 13.07 17.14 -6.06
CA GLN A 459 13.04 18.59 -5.73
C GLN A 459 13.18 19.53 -6.94
N ARG A 460 13.64 19.04 -8.09
CA ARG A 460 13.89 19.82 -9.30
C ARG A 460 13.89 18.93 -10.55
N ASP A 461 13.79 19.56 -11.72
CA ASP A 461 13.95 18.88 -13.01
C ASP A 461 15.41 18.99 -13.49
N GLN A 462 15.94 17.88 -13.98
CA GLN A 462 17.24 17.73 -14.63
C GLN A 462 17.02 17.35 -16.10
N HIS A 463 16.55 18.30 -16.91
CA HIS A 463 16.28 18.05 -18.33
C HIS A 463 17.51 17.52 -19.08
N LEU A 464 17.26 16.71 -20.11
CA LEU A 464 18.24 16.13 -20.99
C LEU A 464 18.52 17.05 -22.19
N SER A 465 19.78 17.16 -22.56
CA SER A 465 20.22 17.80 -23.81
C SER A 465 20.15 16.80 -24.97
N PRO A 466 19.97 17.25 -26.23
CA PRO A 466 20.02 16.35 -27.38
C PRO A 466 21.33 15.55 -27.46
N GLY A 467 21.23 14.23 -27.54
CA GLY A 467 22.37 13.31 -27.57
C GLY A 467 23.04 13.06 -26.20
N GLU A 468 22.47 13.59 -25.12
CA GLU A 468 22.93 13.31 -23.76
C GLU A 468 22.47 11.90 -23.33
N ILE A 469 23.44 11.06 -22.96
CA ILE A 469 23.20 9.74 -22.38
C ILE A 469 23.44 9.84 -20.89
N VAL A 470 22.43 9.49 -20.08
CA VAL A 470 22.54 9.56 -18.61
C VAL A 470 22.24 8.21 -17.97
N PRO A 471 22.93 7.85 -16.87
CA PRO A 471 22.53 6.72 -16.06
C PRO A 471 21.31 7.09 -15.21
N VAL A 472 20.38 6.16 -15.10
CA VAL A 472 19.26 6.19 -14.16
C VAL A 472 19.14 4.85 -13.48
N ASP A 473 18.70 4.87 -12.23
CA ASP A 473 18.16 3.71 -11.54
C ASP A 473 16.65 3.83 -11.60
N VAL A 474 15.89 2.73 -11.66
CA VAL A 474 14.43 2.73 -11.52
C VAL A 474 14.08 1.79 -10.37
N GLU A 475 13.46 2.33 -9.32
CA GLU A 475 12.92 1.51 -8.22
C GLU A 475 11.81 0.61 -8.77
N ILE A 476 12.02 -0.71 -8.72
CA ILE A 476 10.97 -1.70 -8.97
C ILE A 476 10.53 -2.21 -7.61
N TRP A 477 9.24 -2.02 -7.31
CA TRP A 477 8.70 -2.26 -5.99
C TRP A 477 8.84 -3.72 -5.56
N PRO A 478 8.95 -3.99 -4.24
CA PRO A 478 9.20 -5.34 -3.75
C PRO A 478 8.16 -6.36 -4.19
N SER A 479 8.62 -7.56 -4.52
CA SER A 479 7.77 -8.72 -4.83
C SER A 479 8.35 -9.99 -4.24
N GLY A 480 7.55 -11.05 -4.15
CA GLY A 480 7.98 -12.41 -3.80
C GLY A 480 7.45 -13.42 -4.82
N THR A 481 8.33 -14.00 -5.63
CA THR A 481 7.95 -14.89 -6.73
C THR A 481 8.99 -15.99 -6.95
N LEU A 482 8.52 -17.24 -7.05
CA LEU A 482 9.31 -18.38 -7.51
C LEU A 482 9.25 -18.45 -9.04
N PHE A 483 10.40 -18.57 -9.71
CA PHE A 483 10.51 -18.93 -11.12
C PHE A 483 11.01 -20.37 -11.21
N ARG A 484 10.22 -21.26 -11.79
CA ARG A 484 10.59 -22.66 -12.00
C ARG A 484 11.63 -22.78 -13.09
N ALA A 485 12.40 -23.88 -13.05
CA ALA A 485 13.27 -24.24 -14.16
C ALA A 485 12.51 -24.26 -15.49
N GLY A 486 13.04 -23.58 -16.50
CA GLY A 486 12.44 -23.44 -17.82
C GLY A 486 11.51 -22.24 -17.99
N GLU A 487 11.08 -21.57 -16.91
CA GLU A 487 10.32 -20.32 -16.94
C GLU A 487 11.24 -19.12 -17.15
N THR A 488 10.63 -18.00 -17.51
CA THR A 488 11.35 -16.79 -17.92
C THR A 488 10.90 -15.58 -17.09
N LEU A 489 11.87 -14.82 -16.59
CA LEU A 489 11.66 -13.43 -16.19
C LEU A 489 11.74 -12.57 -17.44
N ARG A 490 10.69 -11.81 -17.70
CA ARG A 490 10.64 -10.80 -18.76
C ARG A 490 10.63 -9.42 -18.13
N LEU A 491 11.69 -8.65 -18.37
CA LEU A 491 11.72 -7.22 -18.13
C LEU A 491 11.04 -6.52 -19.29
N VAL A 492 10.10 -5.62 -19.01
CA VAL A 492 9.47 -4.73 -19.98
C VAL A 492 9.83 -3.29 -19.63
N VAL A 493 10.28 -2.52 -20.61
CA VAL A 493 10.50 -1.08 -20.49
C VAL A 493 9.71 -0.39 -21.60
N GLN A 494 8.88 0.58 -21.23
CA GLN A 494 7.99 1.28 -22.16
C GLN A 494 7.68 2.71 -21.70
N GLY A 495 6.92 3.44 -22.51
CA GLY A 495 6.58 4.84 -22.28
C GLY A 495 5.19 5.11 -21.71
N HIS A 496 4.47 4.08 -21.29
CA HIS A 496 3.12 4.18 -20.73
C HIS A 496 2.84 3.05 -19.72
N ASP A 497 1.73 3.10 -19.00
CA ASP A 497 1.33 2.04 -18.06
C ASP A 497 1.25 0.65 -18.72
N LEU A 498 1.73 -0.38 -18.01
CA LEU A 498 1.73 -1.78 -18.48
C LEU A 498 0.33 -2.38 -18.60
N ASN A 499 -0.58 -1.94 -17.73
CA ASN A 499 -1.98 -2.30 -17.75
C ASN A 499 -2.78 -1.00 -17.81
N VAL A 500 -3.72 -0.91 -18.75
CA VAL A 500 -4.59 0.25 -18.92
C VAL A 500 -6.02 -0.22 -18.84
N TYR A 501 -6.79 0.39 -17.93
CA TYR A 501 -8.19 0.03 -17.67
C TYR A 501 -9.12 1.18 -18.06
N GLY A 502 -10.42 0.90 -18.10
CA GLY A 502 -11.43 1.94 -18.28
C GLY A 502 -11.40 2.95 -17.13
N GLU A 503 -11.83 4.18 -17.39
CA GLU A 503 -11.72 5.32 -16.44
C GLU A 503 -12.50 5.13 -15.13
N GLN A 504 -13.44 4.18 -15.08
CA GLN A 504 -14.23 3.86 -13.88
C GLN A 504 -13.58 2.78 -13.00
N VAL A 505 -12.53 2.12 -13.48
CA VAL A 505 -11.82 1.10 -12.72
C VAL A 505 -10.87 1.78 -11.75
N PHE A 506 -10.89 1.38 -10.48
CA PHE A 506 -9.90 1.80 -9.51
C PHE A 506 -8.58 1.10 -9.82
N ALA A 507 -7.70 1.81 -10.52
CA ALA A 507 -6.34 1.41 -10.85
C ALA A 507 -5.50 2.66 -11.05
N GLN A 508 -4.19 2.52 -10.96
CA GLN A 508 -3.27 3.59 -11.32
C GLN A 508 -3.29 3.90 -12.82
N ARG A 509 -3.11 5.17 -13.17
CA ARG A 509 -2.83 5.60 -14.55
C ARG A 509 -2.03 6.89 -14.57
N HIS A 510 -1.18 7.05 -15.58
CA HIS A 510 -0.29 8.19 -15.74
C HIS A 510 -0.52 8.90 -17.07
N ALA A 511 -1.68 9.55 -17.22
CA ALA A 511 -2.08 10.22 -18.45
C ALA A 511 -1.29 11.51 -18.75
N TYR A 512 -0.62 12.09 -17.76
CA TYR A 512 0.16 13.34 -17.90
C TYR A 512 1.65 13.06 -18.08
N THR A 513 1.98 12.55 -19.25
CA THR A 513 3.36 12.19 -19.60
C THR A 513 4.16 13.33 -20.24
N VAL A 514 5.48 13.31 -20.03
CA VAL A 514 6.45 14.14 -20.78
C VAL A 514 6.94 13.48 -22.07
N ASN A 515 6.53 12.23 -22.32
CA ASN A 515 7.05 11.43 -23.42
C ASN A 515 6.72 12.00 -24.80
N ALA A 516 7.75 12.07 -25.64
CA ALA A 516 7.66 12.42 -27.04
C ALA A 516 8.87 11.84 -27.80
N GLY A 517 8.72 11.60 -29.10
CA GLY A 517 9.80 11.08 -29.93
C GLY A 517 10.17 9.64 -29.58
N ARG A 518 11.45 9.37 -29.34
CA ARG A 518 11.96 8.02 -29.09
C ARG A 518 12.80 7.96 -27.82
N HIS A 519 12.65 6.88 -27.09
CA HIS A 519 13.53 6.52 -25.98
C HIS A 519 14.56 5.51 -26.46
N VAL A 520 15.82 5.73 -26.11
CA VAL A 520 16.93 4.85 -26.45
C VAL A 520 17.52 4.29 -25.15
N LEU A 521 17.70 2.96 -25.10
CA LEU A 521 18.38 2.26 -24.02
C LEU A 521 19.73 1.77 -24.53
N HIS A 522 20.82 2.26 -23.93
CA HIS A 522 22.19 1.88 -24.25
C HIS A 522 22.65 0.72 -23.37
N THR A 523 23.42 -0.22 -23.93
CA THR A 523 23.87 -1.46 -23.28
C THR A 523 25.27 -1.84 -23.73
N GLY A 524 26.04 -2.50 -22.88
CA GLY A 524 27.38 -3.00 -23.24
C GLY A 524 28.44 -1.89 -23.25
N GLY A 525 29.70 -2.30 -23.41
CA GLY A 525 30.85 -1.39 -23.35
C GLY A 525 30.89 -0.60 -22.05
N ASP A 526 30.77 0.72 -22.13
CA ASP A 526 30.74 1.63 -20.98
C ASP A 526 29.32 1.84 -20.40
N HIS A 527 28.29 1.28 -21.04
CA HIS A 527 26.88 1.41 -20.65
C HIS A 527 26.38 0.14 -19.94
N ASP A 528 26.66 0.05 -18.65
CA ASP A 528 26.32 -1.09 -17.79
C ASP A 528 24.84 -1.17 -17.37
N SER A 529 23.91 -1.11 -18.33
CA SER A 529 22.49 -1.31 -18.03
C SER A 529 22.24 -2.72 -17.48
N PHE A 530 21.67 -2.84 -16.27
CA PHE A 530 21.37 -4.12 -15.62
C PHE A 530 20.09 -4.07 -14.79
N LEU A 531 19.45 -5.23 -14.66
CA LEU A 531 18.44 -5.50 -13.64
C LEU A 531 19.10 -6.19 -12.44
N LEU A 532 19.04 -5.57 -11.27
CA LEU A 532 19.51 -6.15 -10.01
C LEU A 532 18.38 -6.96 -9.37
N VAL A 533 18.50 -8.29 -9.40
CA VAL A 533 17.46 -9.21 -8.91
C VAL A 533 17.76 -9.75 -7.51
N PRO A 534 16.76 -9.85 -6.61
CA PRO A 534 16.93 -10.32 -5.22
C PRO A 534 16.85 -11.85 -5.12
N VAL A 535 17.88 -12.56 -5.58
CA VAL A 535 17.91 -14.03 -5.49
C VAL A 535 17.96 -14.47 -4.03
N VAL A 536 17.03 -15.29 -3.58
CA VAL A 536 17.02 -15.81 -2.21
C VAL A 536 17.56 -17.25 -2.22
N PRO A 537 18.73 -17.51 -1.63
CA PRO A 537 19.23 -18.87 -1.49
C PRO A 537 18.28 -19.70 -0.61
N PRO A 538 18.11 -21.01 -0.93
CA PRO A 538 17.39 -21.93 -0.05
C PRO A 538 18.00 -21.94 1.35
N LEU A 539 17.17 -22.13 2.37
CA LEU A 539 17.65 -22.37 3.73
C LEU A 539 18.49 -23.65 3.74
N THR A 540 19.79 -23.54 4.01
CA THR A 540 20.70 -24.70 4.11
C THR A 540 20.76 -25.20 5.56
N GLY A 541 20.19 -26.37 5.86
CA GLY A 541 20.27 -27.02 7.18
C GLY A 541 19.05 -27.88 7.57
N PRO A 542 19.17 -28.81 8.54
CA PRO A 542 18.08 -29.72 8.93
C PRO A 542 17.05 -28.95 9.77
N GLY A 543 16.11 -28.29 9.08
CA GLY A 543 15.06 -27.48 9.71
C GLY A 543 13.80 -27.40 8.87
N ARG A 544 13.57 -28.36 7.97
CA ARG A 544 12.30 -28.48 7.22
C ARG A 544 11.10 -28.89 8.10
N ASP A 545 11.34 -29.24 9.36
CA ASP A 545 10.30 -29.51 10.36
C ASP A 545 10.62 -28.74 11.66
N ARG A 546 10.15 -27.50 11.81
CA ARG A 546 9.78 -26.91 13.12
C ARG A 546 8.74 -25.82 12.94
#